data_AF-D8QQJ3-F1
#
_entry.id   AF-D8QQJ3-F1
#
_cell.length_a   1.000
_cell.length_b   1.000
_cell.length_c   1.000
_cell.angle_alpha   90.00
_cell.angle_beta   90.00
_cell.angle_gamma   90.00
#
_symmetry.space_group_name_H-M   'P 1'
#
loop_
_entity.id
_entity.type
_entity.pdbx_description
1 polymer ?
#
loop_
_entity_poly.entity_id
_entity_poly.type
_entity_poly.pdbx_seq_one_letter_code
_entity_poly.pdbx_strand_id
1 'polypeptide(L)'
;MAGKIIANLLVLGGGALVKAVAQAYKQAIVNANKSGVAHETVQNLAHKTSKSMTLHEARMILGVAENTPWEEVLQKYDKMFQKNAEMGTFYLQSKVHRAKECLEAAKRAGG
;
A
#
# COMPACT_ATOMS: atom_id res chain seq x y z
N MET A 1 39.33 -33.22 30.17
CA MET A 1 38.40 -32.44 31.01
C MET A 1 37.86 -31.16 30.33
N ALA A 2 38.54 -30.57 29.34
CA ALA A 2 38.10 -29.31 28.69
C ALA A 2 36.89 -29.43 27.73
N GLY A 3 36.72 -30.57 27.03
CA GLY A 3 35.60 -30.74 26.07
C GLY A 3 34.21 -30.84 26.71
N LYS A 4 34.11 -31.30 27.97
CA LYS A 4 32.84 -31.40 28.71
C LYS A 4 32.32 -30.02 29.18
N ILE A 5 33.20 -29.03 29.32
CA ILE A 5 32.84 -27.68 29.76
C ILE A 5 32.24 -26.87 28.60
N ILE A 6 32.82 -26.99 27.39
CA ILE A 6 32.33 -26.31 26.18
C ILE A 6 30.96 -26.85 25.76
N ALA A 7 30.76 -28.18 25.83
CA ALA A 7 29.48 -28.80 25.50
C ALA A 7 28.34 -28.36 26.42
N ASN A 8 28.58 -28.25 27.73
CA ASN A 8 27.58 -27.78 28.68
C ASN A 8 27.26 -26.28 28.53
N LEU A 9 28.23 -25.44 28.17
CA LEU A 9 28.02 -24.01 27.94
C LEU A 9 27.12 -23.74 26.72
N LEU A 10 27.28 -24.55 25.66
CA LEU A 10 26.56 -24.41 24.40
C LEU A 10 25.09 -24.86 24.51
N VAL A 11 24.84 -25.95 25.25
CA VAL A 11 23.48 -26.46 25.52
C VAL A 11 22.70 -25.53 26.46
N LEU A 12 23.36 -24.90 27.43
CA LEU A 12 22.74 -23.94 28.35
C LEU A 12 22.49 -22.56 27.72
N GLY A 13 23.30 -22.13 26.76
CA GLY A 13 23.16 -20.82 26.10
C GLY A 13 22.10 -20.76 24.99
N GLY A 14 21.82 -21.87 24.29
CA GLY A 14 20.95 -21.87 23.11
C GLY A 14 19.44 -21.90 23.40
N GLY A 15 19.03 -22.49 24.53
CA GLY A 15 17.61 -22.75 24.81
C GLY A 15 16.76 -21.50 25.08
N ALA A 16 17.36 -20.44 25.62
CA ALA A 16 16.65 -19.21 25.97
C ALA A 16 16.29 -18.37 24.74
N LEU A 17 17.19 -18.29 23.76
CA LEU A 17 16.95 -17.55 22.51
C LEU A 17 15.85 -18.21 21.66
N VAL A 18 15.84 -19.54 21.57
CA VAL A 18 14.83 -20.27 20.78
C VAL A 18 13.42 -20.07 21.36
N LYS A 19 13.27 -20.11 22.69
CA LYS A 19 11.95 -19.90 23.33
C LYS A 19 11.45 -18.47 23.16
N ALA A 20 12.33 -17.46 23.27
CA ALA A 20 11.96 -16.06 23.08
C ALA A 20 11.52 -15.78 21.63
N VAL A 21 12.24 -16.32 20.64
CA VAL A 21 11.88 -16.19 19.22
C VAL A 21 10.57 -16.91 18.92
N ALA A 22 10.35 -18.11 19.46
CA ALA A 22 9.11 -18.85 19.26
C ALA A 22 7.89 -18.15 19.90
N GLN A 23 8.06 -17.54 21.08
CA GLN A 23 7.00 -16.77 21.74
C GLN A 23 6.69 -15.48 20.99
N ALA A 24 7.70 -14.75 20.52
CA ALA A 24 7.52 -13.57 19.70
C ALA A 24 6.85 -13.90 18.35
N TYR A 25 7.22 -15.02 17.72
CA TYR A 25 6.59 -15.48 16.47
C TYR A 25 5.11 -15.82 16.68
N LYS A 26 4.76 -16.54 17.75
CA LYS A 26 3.35 -16.81 18.10
C LYS A 26 2.58 -15.52 18.39
N GLN A 27 3.16 -14.58 19.12
CA GLN A 27 2.53 -13.29 19.41
C GLN A 27 2.37 -12.42 18.16
N ALA A 28 3.31 -12.45 17.22
CA ALA A 28 3.20 -11.76 15.94
C ALA A 28 2.05 -12.31 15.09
N ILE A 29 1.87 -13.64 15.05
CA ILE A 29 0.75 -14.28 14.32
C ILE A 29 -0.60 -13.94 14.97
N VAL A 30 -0.68 -13.99 16.31
CA VAL A 30 -1.92 -13.67 17.02
C VAL A 30 -2.26 -12.18 16.88
N ASN A 31 -1.27 -11.29 16.94
CA ASN A 31 -1.48 -9.86 16.70
C ASN A 31 -1.87 -9.59 15.23
N ALA A 32 -1.29 -10.27 14.25
CA ALA A 32 -1.70 -10.15 12.85
C ALA A 32 -3.19 -10.52 12.65
N ASN A 33 -3.69 -11.52 13.37
CA ASN A 33 -5.10 -11.90 13.35
C ASN A 33 -6.02 -10.95 14.13
N LYS A 34 -5.51 -10.27 15.16
CA LYS A 34 -6.32 -9.44 16.07
C LYS A 34 -6.34 -7.95 15.69
N SER A 35 -5.36 -7.49 14.92
CA SER A 35 -5.14 -6.06 14.61
C SER A 35 -5.82 -5.57 13.32
N GLY A 36 -6.61 -6.38 12.61
CA GLY A 36 -7.31 -5.93 11.38
C GLY A 36 -6.41 -5.64 10.16
N VAL A 37 -5.08 -5.69 10.33
CA VAL A 37 -4.06 -5.45 9.30
C VAL A 37 -4.08 -6.49 8.17
N ALA A 38 -4.74 -7.63 8.39
CA ALA A 38 -5.00 -8.60 7.33
C ALA A 38 -5.84 -7.99 6.20
N HIS A 39 -6.78 -7.08 6.49
CA HIS A 39 -7.62 -6.48 5.46
C HIS A 39 -6.84 -5.48 4.61
N GLU A 40 -6.03 -4.61 5.23
CA GLU A 40 -5.15 -3.67 4.52
C GLU A 40 -4.07 -4.40 3.72
N THR A 41 -3.50 -5.49 4.25
CA THR A 41 -2.46 -6.25 3.54
C THR A 41 -3.03 -7.02 2.35
N VAL A 42 -4.24 -7.60 2.48
CA VAL A 42 -4.93 -8.30 1.38
C VAL A 42 -5.42 -7.31 0.32
N GLN A 43 -5.97 -6.16 0.72
CA GLN A 43 -6.32 -5.09 -0.22
C GLN A 43 -5.07 -4.54 -0.94
N ASN A 44 -3.96 -4.36 -0.23
CA ASN A 44 -2.69 -3.94 -0.84
C ASN A 44 -2.08 -5.01 -1.75
N LEU A 45 -2.22 -6.30 -1.44
CA LEU A 45 -1.78 -7.39 -2.33
C LEU A 45 -2.68 -7.51 -3.57
N ALA A 46 -3.99 -7.36 -3.41
CA ALA A 46 -4.96 -7.30 -4.51
C ALA A 46 -4.74 -6.05 -5.39
N HIS A 47 -4.40 -4.91 -4.78
CA HIS A 47 -4.01 -3.69 -5.50
C HIS A 47 -2.69 -3.86 -6.26
N LYS A 48 -1.69 -4.51 -5.66
CA LYS A 48 -0.42 -4.81 -6.33
C LYS A 48 -0.57 -5.77 -7.52
N THR A 49 -1.59 -6.62 -7.52
CA THR A 49 -1.93 -7.50 -8.65
C THR A 49 -2.87 -6.86 -9.67
N SER A 50 -3.66 -5.85 -9.27
CA SER A 50 -4.50 -5.10 -10.20
C SER A 50 -3.68 -4.06 -10.96
N LYS A 51 -3.55 -4.22 -12.27
CA LYS A 51 -2.95 -3.26 -13.20
C LYS A 51 -3.77 -1.95 -13.34
N SER A 52 -4.77 -1.77 -12.48
CA SER A 52 -5.77 -0.70 -12.52
C SER A 52 -5.45 0.36 -11.47
N MET A 53 -5.68 1.62 -11.81
CA MET A 53 -5.45 2.73 -10.90
C MET A 53 -6.50 2.78 -9.80
N THR A 54 -6.05 3.16 -8.60
CA THR A 54 -6.88 3.28 -7.41
C THR A 54 -7.51 4.67 -7.29
N LEU A 55 -8.60 4.81 -6.54
CA LEU A 55 -9.21 6.13 -6.31
C LEU A 55 -8.27 7.06 -5.53
N HIS A 56 -7.51 6.51 -4.60
CA HIS A 56 -6.52 7.27 -3.86
C HIS A 56 -5.42 7.81 -4.77
N GLU A 57 -4.88 6.97 -5.65
CA GLU A 57 -3.89 7.38 -6.66
C GLU A 57 -4.46 8.44 -7.60
N ALA A 58 -5.68 8.26 -8.09
CA ALA A 58 -6.33 9.21 -8.98
C ALA A 58 -6.48 10.59 -8.33
N ARG A 59 -6.89 10.63 -7.05
CA ARG A 59 -6.98 11.86 -6.26
C ARG A 59 -5.62 12.53 -6.07
N MET A 60 -4.58 11.75 -5.79
CA MET A 60 -3.22 12.27 -5.68
C MET A 60 -2.69 12.84 -7.00
N ILE A 61 -2.92 12.15 -8.12
CA ILE A 61 -2.50 12.62 -9.46
C ILE A 61 -3.15 13.96 -9.81
N LEU A 62 -4.45 14.12 -9.51
CA LEU A 62 -5.16 15.37 -9.80
C LEU A 62 -5.04 16.42 -8.69
N GLY A 63 -4.42 16.09 -7.56
CA GLY A 63 -4.29 17.00 -6.41
C GLY A 63 -5.64 17.42 -5.83
N VAL A 64 -6.57 16.48 -5.67
CA VAL A 64 -7.92 16.70 -5.15
C VAL A 64 -8.16 15.91 -3.87
N ALA A 65 -9.02 16.43 -2.99
CA ALA A 65 -9.46 15.72 -1.79
C ALA A 65 -10.66 14.81 -2.11
N GLU A 66 -11.02 13.94 -1.18
CA GLU A 66 -12.18 13.05 -1.31
C GLU A 66 -13.50 13.81 -1.50
N ASN A 67 -13.64 14.94 -0.82
CA ASN A 67 -14.86 15.76 -0.80
C ASN A 67 -14.81 16.92 -1.81
N THR A 68 -13.83 16.93 -2.71
CA THR A 68 -13.70 17.99 -3.71
C THR A 68 -14.89 17.94 -4.68
N PRO A 69 -15.57 19.09 -4.94
CA PRO A 69 -16.68 19.12 -5.87
C PRO A 69 -16.23 18.73 -7.28
N TRP A 70 -17.09 18.02 -8.01
CA TRP A 70 -16.75 17.49 -9.33
C TRP A 70 -16.27 18.56 -10.32
N GLU A 71 -16.83 19.76 -10.22
CA GLU A 71 -16.43 20.90 -11.03
C GLU A 71 -14.95 21.28 -10.81
N GLU A 72 -14.48 21.29 -9.57
CA GLU A 72 -13.07 21.57 -9.26
C GLU A 72 -12.15 20.43 -9.75
N VAL A 73 -12.62 19.19 -9.72
CA VAL A 73 -11.89 18.04 -10.28
C VAL A 73 -11.67 18.22 -11.79
N LEU A 74 -12.71 18.63 -12.53
CA LEU A 74 -12.62 18.91 -13.97
C LEU A 74 -11.67 20.07 -14.26
N GLN A 75 -11.79 21.18 -13.52
CA GLN A 75 -10.90 22.32 -13.70
C GLN A 75 -9.42 21.98 -13.47
N LYS A 76 -9.12 21.17 -12.43
CA LYS A 76 -7.75 20.69 -12.18
C LYS A 76 -7.28 19.75 -13.27
N TYR A 77 -8.13 18.84 -13.73
CA TYR A 77 -7.83 17.94 -14.84
C TYR A 77 -7.50 18.73 -16.11
N ASP A 78 -8.36 19.67 -16.53
CA ASP A 78 -8.17 20.43 -17.77
C ASP A 78 -6.87 21.23 -17.75
N LYS A 79 -6.59 21.91 -16.62
CA LYS A 79 -5.33 22.65 -16.44
C LYS A 79 -4.11 21.74 -16.55
N MET A 80 -4.14 20.56 -15.92
CA MET A 80 -3.04 19.60 -16.00
C MET A 80 -2.90 19.00 -17.40
N PHE A 81 -4.02 18.70 -18.06
CA PHE A 81 -4.04 18.09 -19.37
C PHE A 81 -3.50 19.05 -20.44
N GLN A 82 -3.92 20.32 -20.43
CA GLN A 82 -3.40 21.36 -21.31
C GLN A 82 -1.89 21.56 -21.12
N LYS A 83 -1.44 21.73 -19.86
CA LYS A 83 -0.02 21.89 -19.56
C LYS A 83 0.83 20.69 -20.00
N ASN A 84 0.30 19.48 -19.83
CA ASN A 84 0.98 18.25 -20.26
C ASN A 84 0.95 18.05 -21.78
N ALA A 85 -0.02 18.60 -22.50
CA ALA A 85 -0.03 18.57 -23.95
C ALA A 85 1.10 19.43 -24.56
N GLU A 86 1.48 20.52 -23.89
CA GLU A 86 2.56 21.42 -24.34
C GLU A 86 3.95 20.94 -23.92
N MET A 87 4.11 20.50 -22.67
CA MET A 87 5.43 20.22 -22.06
C MET A 87 5.56 18.82 -21.44
N GLY A 88 4.49 18.04 -21.44
CA GLY A 88 4.45 16.73 -20.81
C GLY A 88 4.89 15.60 -21.74
N THR A 89 5.05 14.41 -21.15
CA THR A 89 5.20 13.18 -21.93
C THR A 89 3.85 12.51 -22.13
N PHE A 90 3.74 11.70 -23.18
CA PHE A 90 2.55 10.88 -23.42
C PHE A 90 2.17 10.03 -22.19
N TYR A 91 3.16 9.54 -21.44
CA TYR A 91 2.93 8.78 -20.23
C TYR A 91 2.27 9.62 -19.13
N LEU A 92 2.76 10.84 -18.88
CA LEU A 92 2.17 11.75 -17.88
C LEU A 92 0.76 12.16 -18.26
N GLN A 93 0.53 12.49 -19.54
CA GLN A 93 -0.79 12.79 -20.05
C GLN A 93 -1.74 11.60 -19.89
N SER A 94 -1.27 10.39 -20.21
CA SER A 94 -2.04 9.15 -20.02
C SER A 94 -2.39 8.88 -18.55
N LYS A 95 -1.50 9.21 -17.61
CA LYS A 95 -1.76 9.08 -16.17
C LYS A 95 -2.82 10.05 -15.68
N VAL A 96 -2.74 11.31 -16.10
CA VAL A 96 -3.76 12.32 -15.79
C VAL A 96 -5.12 11.94 -16.40
N HIS A 97 -5.14 11.46 -17.66
CA HIS A 97 -6.36 10.97 -18.29
C HIS A 97 -6.99 9.81 -17.54
N ARG A 98 -6.20 8.77 -17.22
CA ARG A 98 -6.73 7.63 -16.48
C ARG A 98 -7.23 8.01 -15.09
N ALA A 99 -6.63 9.02 -14.45
CA ALA A 99 -7.04 9.45 -13.11
C ALA A 99 -8.45 10.01 -13.15
N LYS A 100 -8.75 10.80 -14.20
CA LYS A 100 -10.11 11.28 -14.48
C LYS A 100 -11.07 10.11 -14.71
N GLU A 101 -10.73 9.15 -15.57
CA GLU A 101 -11.58 7.97 -15.84
C GLU A 101 -11.89 7.16 -14.58
N CYS A 102 -10.89 7.00 -13.69
CA CYS A 102 -11.05 6.31 -12.42
C CYS A 102 -12.07 7.01 -11.50
N LEU A 103 -11.98 8.35 -11.37
CA LEU A 103 -12.93 9.12 -10.57
C LEU A 103 -14.32 9.17 -11.21
N GLU A 104 -14.41 9.27 -12.54
CA GLU A 104 -15.68 9.18 -13.26
C GLU A 104 -16.36 7.83 -13.03
N ALA A 105 -15.61 6.73 -13.08
CA ALA A 105 -16.13 5.39 -12.84
C ALA A 105 -16.70 5.27 -11.40
N ALA A 106 -16.00 5.78 -10.39
CA ALA A 106 -16.51 5.80 -9.02
C ALA A 106 -17.75 6.67 -8.86
N LYS A 107 -17.79 7.85 -9.51
CA LYS A 107 -18.98 8.72 -9.50
C LYS A 107 -20.20 8.03 -10.14
N ARG A 108 -19.99 7.26 -11.21
CA ARG A 108 -21.07 6.48 -11.86
C ARG A 108 -21.52 5.29 -11.03
N ALA A 109 -20.62 4.66 -10.27
CA ALA A 109 -20.93 3.50 -9.44
C ALA A 109 -21.60 3.85 -8.09
N GLY A 110 -21.34 5.06 -7.57
CA GLY A 110 -21.93 5.59 -6.33
C GLY A 110 -23.12 6.54 -6.53
N GLY A 111 -23.67 6.59 -7.74
CA GLY A 111 -24.86 7.37 -8.10
C GLY A 111 -26.12 6.54 -8.16
#